data_AF-A0A947FTN5-F1
#
_entry.id   AF-A0A947FTN5-F1
#
_cell.length_a   1.000
_cell.length_b   1.000
_cell.length_c   1.000
_cell.angle_alpha   90.00
_cell.angle_beta   90.00
_cell.angle_gamma   90.00
#
_symmetry.space_group_name_H-M   'P 1'
#
loop_
_entity.id
_entity.type
_entity.pdbx_description
1 polymer ?
#
loop_
_entity_poly.entity_id
_entity_poly.type
_entity_poly.pdbx_seq_one_letter_code
_entity_poly.pdbx_strand_id
1 'polypeptide(L)'
;MFKSVSKILITGFITLLPIVLTIYLLYWIAVTSEQVMGSALRFILPEATYFPGLGMLAGLVLVFVVGLMMNAYVVRQLFGLGEQLLYRLPLIKTVYRAFRDFFDFFSPKKENFGQVVAVNFRGMELVGFITQE
;
A
#
# COMPACT_ATOMS: atom_id res chain seq x y z
N MET A 1 42.24 -6.88 -4.00
CA MET A 1 41.92 -5.84 -2.99
C MET A 1 40.62 -5.09 -3.27
N PHE A 2 40.43 -4.47 -4.45
CA PHE A 2 39.21 -3.69 -4.76
C PHE A 2 37.89 -4.44 -4.55
N LYS A 3 37.83 -5.74 -4.91
CA LYS A 3 36.64 -6.58 -4.67
C LYS A 3 36.23 -6.69 -3.20
N SER A 4 37.20 -6.69 -2.27
CA SER A 4 36.93 -6.80 -0.83
C SER A 4 36.41 -5.48 -0.25
N VAL A 5 36.98 -4.35 -0.69
CA VAL A 5 36.52 -3.02 -0.26
C VAL A 5 35.11 -2.74 -0.75
N SER A 6 34.83 -3.00 -2.04
CA SER A 6 33.48 -2.85 -2.59
C SER A 6 32.46 -3.75 -1.89
N LYS A 7 32.83 -5.01 -1.57
CA LYS A 7 31.95 -5.92 -0.82
C LYS A 7 31.60 -5.36 0.56
N ILE A 8 32.58 -4.84 1.30
CA ILE A 8 32.34 -4.27 2.64
C ILE A 8 31.43 -3.05 2.56
N LEU A 9 31.67 -2.14 1.60
CA LEU A 9 30.83 -0.95 1.39
C LEU A 9 29.40 -1.31 0.99
N ILE A 10 29.23 -2.24 0.03
CA ILE A 10 27.90 -2.70 -0.41
C ILE A 10 27.16 -3.36 0.75
N THR A 11 27.82 -4.23 1.52
CA THR A 11 27.22 -4.86 2.70
C THR A 11 26.78 -3.81 3.73
N GLY A 12 27.64 -2.83 4.05
CA GLY A 12 27.28 -1.73 4.94
C GLY A 12 26.09 -0.91 4.44
N PHE A 13 26.08 -0.57 3.14
CA PHE A 13 24.99 0.17 2.52
C PHE A 13 23.67 -0.61 2.57
N ILE A 14 23.66 -1.88 2.15
CA ILE A 14 22.47 -2.74 2.18
C ILE A 14 21.94 -2.89 3.62
N THR A 15 22.83 -2.89 4.62
CA THR A 15 22.45 -3.02 6.03
C THR A 15 21.78 -1.75 6.56
N LEU A 16 22.27 -0.58 6.16
CA LEU A 16 21.71 0.73 6.57
C LEU A 16 20.50 1.15 5.74
N LEU A 17 20.38 0.65 4.51
CA LEU A 17 19.34 1.04 3.55
C LEU A 17 17.92 1.01 4.14
N PRO A 18 17.48 -0.05 4.86
CA PRO A 18 16.11 -0.09 5.39
C PRO A 18 15.85 1.02 6.43
N ILE A 19 16.83 1.32 7.27
CA ILE A 19 16.71 2.32 8.33
C ILE A 19 16.63 3.72 7.71
N VAL A 20 17.57 4.03 6.83
CA VAL A 20 17.63 5.33 6.14
C VAL A 20 16.36 5.54 5.31
N LEU A 21 15.92 4.52 4.58
CA LEU A 21 14.71 4.59 3.78
C LEU A 21 13.47 4.82 4.62
N THR A 22 13.36 4.16 5.78
CA THR A 22 12.24 4.37 6.71
C THR A 22 12.20 5.81 7.23
N ILE A 23 13.33 6.33 7.71
CA ILE A 23 13.42 7.71 8.21
C ILE A 23 13.09 8.72 7.09
N TYR A 24 13.64 8.50 5.90
CA TYR A 24 13.39 9.34 4.74
C TYR A 24 11.90 9.35 4.36
N LEU A 25 11.25 8.18 4.29
CA LEU A 25 9.83 8.07 3.96
C LEU A 25 8.95 8.78 4.99
N LEU A 26 9.22 8.59 6.29
CA LEU A 26 8.48 9.26 7.35
C LEU A 26 8.63 10.78 7.28
N TYR A 27 9.86 11.27 7.07
CA TYR A 27 10.11 12.70 6.89
C TYR A 27 9.40 13.24 5.66
N TRP A 28 9.47 12.53 4.53
CA TRP A 28 8.83 12.93 3.28
C TRP A 28 7.31 13.00 3.42
N ILE A 29 6.67 12.02 4.06
CA ILE A 29 5.22 12.02 4.31
C ILE A 29 4.84 13.18 5.24
N ALA A 30 5.57 13.39 6.34
CA ALA A 30 5.27 14.44 7.30
C ALA A 30 5.36 15.83 6.66
N VAL A 31 6.44 16.12 5.93
CA VAL A 31 6.65 17.40 5.26
C VAL A 31 5.65 17.61 4.13
N THR A 32 5.41 16.61 3.30
CA THR A 32 4.47 16.72 2.18
C THR A 32 3.05 16.93 2.69
N SER A 33 2.63 16.18 3.70
CA SER A 33 1.31 16.33 4.31
C SER A 33 1.14 17.72 4.93
N GLU A 34 2.15 18.19 5.68
CA GLU A 34 2.14 19.54 6.24
C GLU A 34 2.10 20.64 5.17
N GLN A 35 2.82 20.48 4.05
CA GLN A 35 2.80 21.44 2.96
C GLN A 35 1.45 21.50 2.26
N VAL A 36 0.89 20.35 1.88
CA VAL A 36 -0.37 20.28 1.12
C VAL A 36 -1.56 20.61 2.01
N MET A 37 -1.72 19.87 3.11
CA MET A 37 -2.87 20.02 4.01
C MET A 37 -2.74 21.26 4.88
N GLY A 38 -1.54 21.56 5.36
CA GLY A 38 -1.31 22.74 6.18
C GLY A 38 -1.54 24.03 5.42
N SER A 39 -1.14 24.10 4.14
CA SER A 39 -1.50 25.24 3.28
C SER A 39 -3.02 25.37 3.13
N ALA A 40 -3.73 24.28 2.82
CA ALA A 40 -5.19 24.29 2.71
C ALA A 40 -5.88 24.73 4.02
N LEU A 41 -5.38 24.25 5.16
CA LEU A 41 -5.89 24.62 6.48
C LEU A 41 -5.68 26.09 6.81
N ARG A 42 -4.54 26.68 6.47
CA ARG A 42 -4.27 28.11 6.72
C ARG A 42 -5.18 29.04 5.92
N PHE A 43 -5.75 28.58 4.80
CA PHE A 43 -6.77 29.34 4.07
C PHE A 43 -8.12 29.37 4.77
N ILE A 44 -8.41 28.37 5.60
CA ILE A 44 -9.73 28.17 6.24
C ILE A 44 -9.70 28.55 7.72
N LEU A 45 -8.58 28.31 8.41
CA LEU A 45 -8.39 28.54 9.83
C LEU A 45 -7.60 29.85 10.08
N PRO A 46 -7.97 30.63 11.11
CA PRO A 46 -7.17 31.76 11.57
C PRO A 46 -5.75 31.31 11.95
N GLU A 47 -4.72 32.10 11.60
CA GLU A 47 -3.32 31.77 11.87
C GLU A 47 -3.03 31.47 13.35
N ALA A 48 -3.81 32.07 14.27
CA ALA A 48 -3.69 31.84 15.70
C ALA A 48 -4.01 30.41 16.17
N THR A 49 -4.71 29.61 15.35
CA THR A 49 -5.08 28.22 15.69
C THR A 49 -4.17 27.19 15.01
N TYR A 50 -3.29 27.62 14.11
CA TYR A 50 -2.41 26.73 13.37
C TYR A 50 -1.14 26.42 14.15
N PHE A 51 -0.90 25.14 14.42
CA PHE A 51 0.34 24.62 14.97
C PHE A 51 1.03 23.66 13.99
N PRO A 52 2.37 23.67 13.90
CA PRO A 52 3.11 22.73 13.05
C PRO A 52 2.74 21.28 13.38
N GLY A 53 2.29 20.53 12.37
CA GLY A 53 1.83 19.14 12.52
C GLY A 53 0.32 18.94 12.34
N LEU A 54 -0.48 20.03 12.32
CA LEU A 54 -1.90 19.97 11.98
C LEU A 54 -2.15 19.46 10.57
N GLY A 55 -1.30 19.83 9.61
CA GLY A 55 -1.39 19.34 8.24
C GLY A 55 -1.14 17.84 8.18
N MET A 56 -0.15 17.35 8.92
CA MET A 56 0.09 15.90 9.06
C MET A 56 -1.14 15.16 9.61
N LEU A 57 -1.76 15.66 10.68
CA LEU A 57 -2.99 15.09 11.26
C LEU A 57 -4.16 15.12 10.27
N ALA A 58 -4.37 16.24 9.60
CA ALA A 58 -5.42 16.37 8.59
C ALA A 58 -5.21 15.40 7.42
N GLY A 59 -3.97 15.20 6.98
CA GLY A 59 -3.65 14.19 5.98
C GLY A 59 -3.97 12.77 6.43
N LEU A 60 -3.68 12.43 7.69
CA LEU A 60 -4.07 11.15 8.29
C LEU A 60 -5.59 10.96 8.31
N VAL A 61 -6.33 11.98 8.72
CA VAL A 61 -7.80 11.97 8.71
C VAL A 61 -8.33 11.83 7.28
N LEU A 62 -7.74 12.53 6.31
CA LEU A 62 -8.12 12.44 4.90
C LEU A 62 -7.92 11.02 4.36
N VAL A 63 -6.77 10.40 4.63
CA VAL A 63 -6.51 9.01 4.23
C VAL A 63 -7.52 8.05 4.87
N PHE A 64 -7.84 8.25 6.14
CA PHE A 64 -8.85 7.45 6.84
C PHE A 64 -10.23 7.59 6.20
N VAL A 65 -10.67 8.82 5.89
CA VAL A 65 -11.95 9.08 5.22
C VAL A 65 -12.00 8.45 3.83
N VAL A 66 -10.93 8.59 3.04
CA VAL A 66 -10.82 7.93 1.72
C VAL A 66 -10.94 6.40 1.89
N GLY A 67 -10.27 5.83 2.88
CA GLY A 67 -10.37 4.40 3.20
C GLY A 67 -11.80 3.96 3.56
N LEU A 68 -12.52 4.75 4.36
CA LEU A 68 -13.92 4.48 4.68
C LEU A 68 -14.81 4.55 3.43
N MET A 69 -14.58 5.52 2.56
CA MET A 69 -15.33 5.72 1.32
C MET A 69 -15.18 4.54 0.35
N MET A 70 -14.08 3.79 0.39
CA MET A 70 -13.88 2.60 -0.45
C MET A 70 -14.92 1.49 -0.21
N ASN A 71 -15.64 1.50 0.91
CA ASN A 71 -16.75 0.59 1.16
C ASN A 71 -18.00 0.93 0.33
N ALA A 72 -18.09 2.15 -0.20
CA ALA A 72 -19.21 2.55 -1.04
C ALA A 72 -19.05 2.00 -2.46
N TYR A 73 -20.09 1.34 -2.98
CA TYR A 73 -20.07 0.73 -4.31
C TYR A 73 -19.65 1.70 -5.42
N VAL A 74 -20.19 2.93 -5.38
CA VAL A 74 -19.88 3.98 -6.38
C VAL A 74 -18.40 4.33 -6.37
N VAL A 75 -17.80 4.48 -5.19
CA VAL A 75 -16.38 4.84 -5.04
C VAL A 75 -15.51 3.70 -5.57
N ARG A 76 -15.81 2.45 -5.19
CA ARG A 76 -15.09 1.28 -5.70
C ARG A 76 -15.15 1.18 -7.24
N GLN A 77 -16.31 1.45 -7.83
CA GLN A 77 -16.48 1.45 -9.28
C GLN A 77 -15.63 2.54 -9.95
N LEU A 78 -15.66 3.78 -9.44
CA LEU A 78 -14.88 4.89 -9.97
C LEU A 78 -13.37 4.63 -9.88
N PHE A 79 -12.90 4.12 -8.75
CA PHE A 79 -11.50 3.74 -8.57
C PHE A 79 -11.08 2.66 -9.57
N GLY A 80 -11.91 1.64 -9.79
CA GLY A 80 -11.64 0.58 -10.78
C GLY A 80 -11.56 1.10 -12.22
N LEU A 81 -12.38 2.09 -12.58
CA LEU A 81 -12.29 2.74 -13.90
C LEU A 81 -10.98 3.52 -14.07
N GLY A 82 -10.56 4.25 -13.03
CA GLY A 82 -9.27 4.96 -13.03
C GLY A 82 -8.09 4.01 -13.13
N GLU A 83 -8.14 2.89 -12.40
CA GLU A 83 -7.14 1.83 -12.46
C GLU A 83 -7.03 1.23 -13.87
N GLN A 84 -8.16 0.94 -14.52
CA GLN A 84 -8.17 0.47 -15.91
C GLN A 84 -7.52 1.47 -16.87
N LEU A 85 -7.70 2.77 -16.65
CA LEU A 85 -7.06 3.81 -17.47
C LEU A 85 -5.53 3.77 -17.31
N LEU A 86 -5.03 3.63 -16.08
CA LEU A 86 -3.59 3.51 -15.80
C LEU A 86 -3.00 2.26 -16.46
N TYR A 87 -3.73 1.13 -16.44
CA TYR A 87 -3.29 -0.12 -17.07
C TYR A 87 -3.22 -0.07 -18.60
N ARG A 88 -3.89 0.88 -19.25
CA ARG A 88 -3.81 1.05 -20.72
C ARG A 88 -2.50 1.68 -21.17
N LEU A 89 -1.82 2.44 -20.30
CA LEU A 89 -0.60 3.15 -20.67
C LEU A 89 0.63 2.24 -20.51
N PRO A 90 1.37 1.93 -21.58
CA PRO A 90 2.34 0.83 -21.60
C PRO A 90 3.51 0.98 -20.61
N LEU A 91 3.91 2.20 -20.27
CA LEU A 91 4.95 2.46 -19.27
C LEU A 91 4.39 2.51 -17.86
N ILE A 92 3.24 3.18 -17.67
CA ILE A 92 2.62 3.39 -16.35
C ILE A 92 2.09 2.08 -15.78
N LYS A 93 1.50 1.23 -16.63
CA LYS A 93 0.94 -0.07 -16.22
C LYS A 93 1.95 -0.96 -15.49
N THR A 94 3.21 -0.93 -15.92
CA THR A 94 4.27 -1.79 -15.36
C THR A 94 4.62 -1.35 -13.94
N VAL A 95 4.77 -0.03 -13.74
CA VAL A 95 5.08 0.56 -12.43
C VAL A 95 3.89 0.38 -11.49
N TYR A 96 2.68 0.73 -11.95
CA TYR A 96 1.47 0.60 -11.13
C TYR A 96 1.21 -0.84 -10.69
N ARG A 97 1.36 -1.82 -11.60
CA ARG A 97 1.23 -3.25 -11.27
C ARG A 97 2.23 -3.69 -10.20
N ALA A 98 3.51 -3.31 -10.34
CA ALA A 98 4.53 -3.71 -9.38
C ALA A 98 4.22 -3.21 -7.97
N PHE A 99 3.77 -1.96 -7.84
CA PHE A 99 3.33 -1.42 -6.55
C PHE A 99 2.07 -2.13 -6.04
N ARG A 100 1.08 -2.34 -6.91
CA ARG A 100 -0.17 -3.03 -6.56
C ARG A 100 0.09 -4.42 -6.00
N ASP A 101 0.86 -5.23 -6.71
CA ASP A 101 1.22 -6.59 -6.31
C ASP A 101 2.01 -6.61 -4.99
N PHE A 102 2.92 -5.65 -4.81
CA PHE A 102 3.68 -5.50 -3.56
C PHE A 102 2.76 -5.21 -2.37
N PHE A 103 1.78 -4.31 -2.50
CA PHE A 103 0.83 -4.01 -1.42
C PHE A 103 -0.20 -5.12 -1.19
N ASP A 104 -0.67 -5.78 -2.26
CA ASP A 104 -1.58 -6.91 -2.16
C ASP A 104 -0.93 -8.09 -1.42
N PHE A 105 0.40 -8.26 -1.50
CA PHE A 105 1.14 -9.25 -0.71
C PHE A 105 1.02 -9.03 0.81
N PHE A 106 0.97 -7.78 1.27
CA PHE A 106 0.79 -7.43 2.68
C PHE A 106 -0.67 -7.32 3.11
N SER A 107 -1.61 -7.42 2.17
CA SER A 107 -3.04 -7.37 2.49
C SER A 107 -3.44 -8.63 3.26
N PRO A 108 -4.33 -8.52 4.28
CA PRO A 108 -4.80 -9.69 5.00
C PRO A 108 -5.47 -10.64 4.02
N LYS A 109 -4.84 -11.80 3.75
CA LYS A 109 -5.49 -12.85 2.98
C LYS A 109 -6.69 -13.31 3.78
N LYS A 110 -7.89 -13.21 3.21
CA LYS A 110 -8.96 -14.11 3.62
C LYS A 110 -8.45 -15.50 3.24
N GLU A 111 -7.99 -16.26 4.23
CA GLU A 111 -7.69 -17.67 4.04
C GLU A 111 -9.01 -18.36 3.71
N ASN A 112 -9.34 -18.39 2.43
CA ASN A 112 -10.17 -19.44 1.89
C ASN A 112 -9.29 -20.69 1.94
N PHE A 113 -9.17 -21.30 3.13
CA PHE A 113 -8.84 -22.71 3.18
C PHE A 113 -9.86 -23.39 2.28
N GLY A 114 -9.42 -23.88 1.12
CA GLY A 114 -10.29 -24.66 0.25
C GLY A 114 -10.95 -25.71 1.12
N GLN A 115 -12.28 -25.74 1.11
CA GLN A 115 -13.02 -26.66 1.97
C GLN A 115 -12.50 -28.08 1.70
N VAL A 116 -11.95 -28.71 2.72
CA VAL A 116 -11.50 -30.11 2.63
C VAL A 116 -12.74 -30.97 2.59
N VAL A 117 -12.90 -31.73 1.52
CA VAL A 117 -14.01 -32.65 1.33
C VAL A 117 -13.50 -34.07 1.23
N ALA A 118 -14.26 -34.99 1.80
CA ALA A 118 -14.07 -36.42 1.59
C ALA A 118 -15.15 -36.90 0.60
N VAL A 119 -14.73 -37.54 -0.48
CA VAL A 119 -15.63 -38.11 -1.50
C VAL A 119 -15.46 -39.63 -1.50
N ASN A 120 -16.56 -40.36 -1.41
CA ASN A 120 -16.55 -41.81 -1.58
C ASN A 120 -16.62 -42.16 -3.06
N PHE A 121 -15.59 -42.83 -3.59
CA PHE A 121 -15.60 -43.37 -4.93
C PHE A 121 -15.29 -44.86 -4.90
N ARG A 122 -16.27 -45.68 -5.29
CA ARG A 122 -16.15 -47.15 -5.37
C ARG A 122 -15.65 -47.79 -4.06
N GLY A 123 -16.10 -47.28 -2.91
CA GLY A 123 -15.73 -47.81 -1.60
C GLY A 123 -14.39 -47.31 -1.05
N MET A 124 -13.73 -46.37 -1.74
CA MET A 124 -12.55 -45.67 -1.23
C MET A 124 -12.90 -44.24 -0.84
N GLU A 125 -12.41 -43.78 0.32
CA GLU A 125 -12.49 -42.37 0.71
C GLU A 125 -11.32 -41.59 0.12
N LEU A 126 -11.65 -40.53 -0.64
CA LEU A 126 -10.70 -39.64 -1.27
C LEU A 126 -10.82 -38.26 -0.64
N VAL A 127 -9.70 -37.71 -0.16
CA VAL A 127 -9.64 -36.34 0.39
C VAL A 127 -9.24 -35.37 -0.73
N GLY A 128 -10.00 -34.30 -0.88
CA GLY A 128 -9.74 -33.26 -1.88
C GLY A 128 -10.08 -31.86 -1.36
N PHE A 129 -9.64 -30.84 -2.12
CA PHE A 129 -9.94 -29.44 -1.84
C PHE A 129 -10.93 -28.91 -2.88
N ILE A 130 -11.98 -28.20 -2.44
CA ILE A 130 -12.83 -27.45 -3.37
C ILE A 130 -12.03 -26.23 -3.89
N THR A 131 -11.87 -26.15 -5.21
CA THR A 131 -11.09 -25.10 -5.88
C THR A 131 -11.94 -23.99 -6.50
N GLN A 132 -13.26 -24.19 -6.66
CA GLN A 132 -14.25 -23.20 -7.11
C GLN A 132 -15.62 -23.51 -6.48
N GLU A 133 -16.31 -22.50 -5.97
CA GLU A 133 -17.76 -22.52 -5.66
C GLU A 133 -18.58 -22.11 -6.89
#